data_AF-A0A8S3KNU0-F1
#
_entry.id   AF-A0A8S3KNU0-F1
#
_cell.length_a   1.000
_cell.length_b   1.000
_cell.length_c   1.000
_cell.angle_alpha   90.00
_cell.angle_beta   90.00
_cell.angle_gamma   90.00
#
_symmetry.space_group_name_H-M   'P 1'
#
loop_
_entity.id
_entity.type
_entity.pdbx_description
1 polymer ?
#
loop_
_entity_poly.entity_id
_entity_poly.type
_entity_poly.pdbx_seq_one_letter_code
_entity_poly.pdbx_strand_id
1 'polypeptide(L)'
;ICFACIDKQEFRLAQMCGIQIVVQAEELEELINYYQNRGYFEELIQLLEAALGHERAHIGMFTELAILYSKYKPQKMREHLELFWSRVRKPKVKENQN
;
A
#
# COMPACT_ATOMS: atom_id res chain seq x y z
N ILE A 1 -5.70 -8.79 -14.64
CA ILE A 1 -4.82 -9.93 -14.26
C ILE A 1 -4.52 -9.90 -12.76
N CYS A 2 -3.98 -8.82 -12.19
CA CYS A 2 -3.69 -8.73 -10.74
C CYS A 2 -4.91 -9.02 -9.84
N PHE A 3 -6.08 -8.40 -10.10
CA PHE A 3 -7.31 -8.65 -9.34
C PHE A 3 -7.76 -10.11 -9.32
N ALA A 4 -7.64 -10.81 -10.46
CA ALA A 4 -7.94 -12.24 -10.54
C ALA A 4 -6.93 -13.09 -9.76
N CYS A 5 -5.65 -12.71 -9.73
CA CYS A 5 -4.64 -13.37 -8.89
C CYS A 5 -4.97 -13.23 -7.40
N ILE A 6 -5.46 -12.05 -6.98
CA ILE A 6 -5.89 -11.80 -5.58
C ILE A 6 -7.10 -12.68 -5.23
N ASP A 7 -8.11 -12.75 -6.12
CA ASP A 7 -9.29 -13.60 -5.88
C ASP A 7 -8.95 -15.09 -5.84
N LYS A 8 -7.87 -15.51 -6.52
CA LYS A 8 -7.34 -16.88 -6.49
C LYS A 8 -6.29 -17.12 -5.41
N GLN A 9 -5.99 -16.12 -4.57
CA GLN A 9 -4.95 -16.18 -3.53
C GLN A 9 -3.54 -16.48 -4.06
N GLU A 10 -3.29 -16.20 -5.34
CA GLU A 10 -1.99 -16.31 -6.00
C GLU A 10 -1.14 -15.06 -5.71
N PHE A 11 -0.82 -14.84 -4.43
CA PHE A 11 -0.24 -13.58 -3.97
C PHE A 11 1.16 -13.29 -4.53
N ARG A 12 1.92 -14.32 -4.87
CA ARG A 12 3.23 -14.15 -5.51
C ARG A 12 3.11 -13.50 -6.88
N LEU A 13 2.15 -13.95 -7.70
CA LEU A 13 1.86 -13.36 -9.00
C LEU A 13 1.19 -11.99 -8.83
N ALA A 14 0.26 -11.87 -7.87
CA ALA A 14 -0.38 -10.61 -7.55
C ALA A 14 0.64 -9.53 -7.16
N GLN A 15 1.70 -9.87 -6.42
CA GLN A 15 2.77 -8.95 -6.04
C GLN A 15 3.53 -8.44 -7.27
N MET A 16 3.98 -9.33 -8.15
CA MET A 16 4.73 -8.95 -9.35
C MET A 16 3.92 -8.02 -10.26
N CYS A 17 2.65 -8.35 -10.51
CA CYS A 17 1.78 -7.51 -11.31
C CYS A 17 1.36 -6.23 -10.58
N GLY A 18 1.14 -6.33 -9.26
CA GLY A 18 0.68 -5.24 -8.40
C GLY A 18 1.67 -4.09 -8.36
N ILE A 19 2.98 -4.35 -8.37
CA ILE A 19 4.01 -3.30 -8.40
C ILE A 19 3.84 -2.42 -9.64
N GLN A 20 3.53 -3.00 -10.80
CA GLN A 20 3.33 -2.25 -12.04
C GLN A 20 2.02 -1.43 -12.07
N ILE A 21 1.08 -1.76 -11.19
CA ILE A 21 -0.19 -1.03 -11.03
C ILE A 21 0.01 0.14 -10.04
N VAL A 22 0.57 -0.11 -8.85
CA VAL A 22 0.70 0.93 -7.80
C VAL A 22 1.65 2.08 -8.15
N VAL A 23 2.53 1.90 -9.12
CA VAL A 23 3.37 2.98 -9.66
C VAL A 23 2.57 3.96 -10.54
N GLN A 24 1.36 3.59 -10.95
CA GLN A 24 0.40 4.48 -11.59
C GLN A 24 -0.46 5.11 -10.49
N ALA A 25 -0.26 6.40 -10.24
CA ALA A 25 -0.86 7.08 -9.09
C ALA A 25 -2.40 7.06 -9.10
N GLU A 26 -3.02 7.00 -10.28
CA GLU A 26 -4.47 6.94 -10.47
C GLU A 26 -5.06 5.58 -10.04
N GLU A 27 -4.28 4.51 -10.15
CA GLU A 27 -4.69 3.13 -9.87
C GLU A 27 -4.47 2.71 -8.40
N LEU A 28 -3.65 3.48 -7.67
CA LEU A 28 -3.23 3.13 -6.31
C LEU A 28 -4.42 2.97 -5.35
N GLU A 29 -5.36 3.93 -5.37
CA GLU A 29 -6.52 3.93 -4.47
C GLU A 29 -7.44 2.73 -4.75
N GLU A 30 -7.67 2.40 -6.01
CA GLU A 30 -8.50 1.25 -6.41
C GLU A 30 -7.89 -0.07 -5.92
N LEU A 31 -6.60 -0.28 -6.15
CA LEU A 31 -5.93 -1.51 -5.73
C LEU A 31 -5.93 -1.67 -4.20
N ILE A 32 -5.64 -0.59 -3.47
CA ILE A 32 -5.69 -0.59 -2.00
C ILE A 32 -7.07 -0.98 -1.49
N ASN A 33 -8.13 -0.38 -2.04
CA ASN A 33 -9.51 -0.71 -1.67
C ASN A 33 -9.84 -2.18 -2.00
N TYR A 34 -9.33 -2.71 -3.11
CA TYR A 34 -9.55 -4.10 -3.50
C TYR A 34 -8.99 -5.11 -2.51
N TYR A 35 -7.76 -4.87 -2.03
CA TYR A 35 -7.11 -5.69 -0.99
C TYR A 35 -7.82 -5.54 0.37
N GLN A 36 -8.13 -4.30 0.78
CA GLN A 36 -8.76 -4.03 2.07
C GLN A 36 -10.16 -4.65 2.19
N ASN A 37 -10.99 -4.54 1.15
CA ASN A 37 -12.33 -5.12 1.13
C ASN A 37 -12.35 -6.65 1.27
N ARG A 38 -11.22 -7.30 0.98
CA ARG A 38 -11.04 -8.76 1.11
C ARG A 38 -10.26 -9.18 2.35
N GLY A 39 -9.77 -8.22 3.14
CA GLY A 39 -9.01 -8.48 4.35
C GLY A 39 -7.53 -8.85 4.14
N TYR A 40 -7.00 -8.69 2.92
CA TYR A 40 -5.61 -9.04 2.57
C TYR A 40 -4.63 -7.91 2.91
N PHE A 41 -4.64 -7.45 4.15
CA PHE A 41 -3.84 -6.30 4.60
C PHE A 41 -2.35 -6.62 4.66
N GLU A 42 -2.01 -7.84 5.03
CA GLU A 42 -0.62 -8.30 5.16
C GLU A 42 0.07 -8.34 3.79
N GLU A 43 -0.63 -8.86 2.78
CA GLU A 43 -0.18 -8.92 1.40
C GLU A 43 -0.12 -7.54 0.76
N LEU A 44 -1.07 -6.65 1.08
CA LEU A 44 -1.04 -5.26 0.63
C LEU A 44 0.17 -4.50 1.19
N ILE A 45 0.47 -4.68 2.48
CA ILE A 45 1.67 -4.09 3.11
C ILE A 45 2.93 -4.60 2.42
N GLN A 46 3.07 -5.92 2.22
CA GLN A 46 4.23 -6.49 1.54
C GLN A 46 4.37 -6.02 0.08
N LEU A 47 3.26 -5.83 -0.63
CA LEU A 47 3.25 -5.27 -1.98
C LEU A 47 3.79 -3.83 -1.98
N LEU A 48 3.31 -2.98 -1.09
CA LEU A 48 3.76 -1.59 -1.02
C LEU A 48 5.19 -1.46 -0.52
N GLU A 49 5.62 -2.28 0.46
CA GLU A 49 7.02 -2.38 0.89
C GLU A 49 7.95 -2.68 -0.30
N ALA A 50 7.60 -3.65 -1.13
CA ALA A 50 8.37 -3.98 -2.33
C ALA A 50 8.33 -2.85 -3.39
N ALA A 51 7.16 -2.23 -3.59
CA ALA A 51 6.97 -1.20 -4.60
C ALA A 51 7.70 0.11 -4.25
N LEU A 52 7.97 0.40 -2.98
CA LEU A 52 8.76 1.56 -2.55
C LEU A 52 10.22 1.52 -3.04
N GLY A 53 10.76 0.34 -3.35
CA GLY A 53 12.07 0.17 -3.98
C GLY A 53 12.07 0.44 -5.49
N HIS A 54 10.91 0.64 -6.12
CA HIS A 54 10.81 0.88 -7.56
C HIS A 54 11.17 2.33 -7.92
N GLU A 55 11.86 2.54 -9.04
CA GLU A 55 12.30 3.88 -9.51
C GLU A 55 11.14 4.88 -9.72
N ARG A 56 9.94 4.36 -9.96
CA ARG A 56 8.68 5.12 -10.15
C ARG A 56 7.88 5.31 -8.85
N ALA A 57 8.46 4.99 -7.68
CA ALA A 57 7.77 5.15 -6.41
C ALA A 57 7.44 6.64 -6.16
N HIS A 58 6.17 6.91 -5.84
CA HIS A 58 5.67 8.26 -5.64
C HIS A 58 5.08 8.48 -4.24
N ILE A 59 4.91 9.74 -3.85
CA ILE A 59 4.45 10.19 -2.52
C ILE A 59 3.19 9.46 -2.03
N GLY A 60 2.24 9.17 -2.93
CA GLY A 60 1.04 8.40 -2.62
C GLY A 60 1.35 7.06 -1.94
N MET A 61 2.29 6.28 -2.47
CA MET A 61 2.65 4.96 -1.95
C MET A 61 3.22 5.04 -0.53
N PHE A 62 4.11 6.02 -0.27
CA PHE A 62 4.68 6.26 1.07
C PHE A 62 3.61 6.63 2.09
N THR A 63 2.64 7.44 1.66
CA THR A 63 1.54 7.92 2.53
C THR A 63 0.58 6.78 2.85
N GLU A 64 0.17 5.99 1.85
CA GLU A 64 -0.74 4.86 2.04
C GLU A 64 -0.09 3.74 2.86
N LEU A 65 1.20 3.44 2.66
CA LEU A 65 1.90 2.47 3.53
C LEU A 65 1.95 2.95 4.98
N ALA A 66 2.17 4.24 5.22
CA ALA A 66 2.14 4.80 6.57
C ALA A 66 0.75 4.66 7.23
N ILE A 67 -0.34 4.81 6.46
CA ILE A 67 -1.71 4.59 6.95
C ILE A 67 -1.93 3.11 7.30
N LEU A 68 -1.42 2.18 6.49
CA LEU A 68 -1.53 0.75 6.78
C LEU A 68 -0.70 0.36 8.01
N TYR A 69 0.52 0.87 8.15
CA TYR A 69 1.34 0.63 9.33
C TYR A 69 0.70 1.18 10.60
N SER A 70 0.10 2.37 10.57
CA SER A 70 -0.55 2.92 11.76
C SER A 70 -1.71 2.06 12.27
N LYS A 71 -2.42 1.38 11.36
CA LYS A 71 -3.55 0.48 11.69
C LYS A 71 -3.11 -0.94 12.08
N TYR A 72 -2.17 -1.52 11.33
CA TYR A 72 -1.90 -2.96 11.41
C TYR A 72 -0.52 -3.30 11.97
N LYS A 73 0.47 -2.40 11.86
CA LYS A 73 1.87 -2.64 12.30
C LYS A 73 2.51 -1.39 12.91
N PRO A 74 2.02 -0.90 14.06
CA PRO A 74 2.50 0.35 14.66
C PRO A 74 4.01 0.30 14.98
N GLN A 75 4.56 -0.88 15.28
CA GLN A 75 6.00 -1.07 15.44
C GLN A 75 6.83 -0.68 14.20
N LYS A 76 6.34 -0.92 12.97
CA LYS A 76 7.05 -0.53 11.73
C LYS A 76 6.86 0.95 11.36
N MET A 77 5.82 1.59 11.89
CA MET A 77 5.48 2.97 11.57
C MET A 77 6.61 3.96 11.90
N ARG A 78 7.29 3.75 13.04
CA ARG A 78 8.37 4.64 13.48
C ARG A 78 9.52 4.66 12.46
N GLU A 79 10.01 3.48 12.09
CA GLU A 79 11.10 3.32 11.13
C GLU A 79 10.74 3.93 9.76
N HIS A 80 9.50 3.71 9.31
CA HIS A 80 9.00 4.30 8.06
C HIS A 80 9.03 5.84 8.08
N LEU A 81 8.61 6.45 9.19
CA LEU A 81 8.64 7.91 9.33
C LEU A 81 10.08 8.43 9.43
N GLU A 82 10.95 7.77 10.18
CA GLU A 82 12.36 8.17 10.30
C GLU A 82 13.05 8.23 8.93
N LEU A 83 12.79 7.25 8.06
CA LEU A 83 13.38 7.17 6.73
C LEU A 83 12.69 8.07 5.70
N PHE A 84 11.36 8.22 5.77
CA PHE A 84 10.57 8.78 4.68
C PHE A 84 9.67 9.98 5.06
N TRP A 85 9.86 10.61 6.22
CA TRP A 85 9.02 11.71 6.68
C TRP A 85 8.81 12.84 5.65
N SER A 86 9.81 13.16 4.83
CA SER A 86 9.72 14.20 3.79
C SER A 86 8.85 13.81 2.59
N ARG A 87 8.56 12.51 2.43
CA ARG A 87 7.76 11.91 1.35
C ARG A 87 6.40 11.40 1.82
N VAL A 88 6.10 11.52 3.11
CA VAL A 88 4.80 11.18 3.68
C VAL A 88 4.02 12.48 3.86
N ARG A 89 2.83 12.55 3.27
CA ARG A 89 1.92 13.67 3.57
C ARG A 89 1.36 13.47 4.97
N LYS A 90 1.25 14.55 5.76
CA LYS A 90 0.44 14.52 6.99
C LYS A 90 -0.92 13.92 6.64
N PRO A 91 -1.42 12.95 7.44
CA PRO A 91 -2.67 12.29 7.11
C PRO A 91 -3.72 13.36 6.82
N LYS A 92 -4.30 13.32 5.62
CA LYS A 92 -5.59 13.97 5.42
C LYS A 92 -6.51 13.21 6.35
N VAL A 93 -6.88 13.84 7.46
CA VAL A 93 -7.86 13.32 8.40
C VAL A 93 -9.16 13.16 7.61
N LYS A 94 -9.35 11.99 6.99
CA LYS A 94 -10.68 11.50 6.64
C LYS A 94 -11.18 10.83 7.92
N GLU A 95 -11.64 11.67 8.84
CA GLU A 95 -12.67 11.29 9.80
C GLU A 95 -13.81 10.71 8.98
N ASN A 96 -13.97 9.39 8.96
CA ASN A 96 -15.21 8.72 8.64
C ASN A 96 -15.05 7.23 8.96
N GLN A 97 -15.55 6.85 10.12
CA GLN A 97 -16.49 5.73 10.24
C GLN A 97 -17.23 5.85 11.57
N ASN A 98 -18.48 6.32 11.46
CA ASN A 98 -19.60 5.91 12.29
C ASN A 98 -19.90 4.42 12.07
#